data_AF-X1Q4P9-F1
#
_entry.id   AF-X1Q4P9-F1
#
_cell.length_a   1.000
_cell.length_b   1.000
_cell.length_c   1.000
_cell.angle_alpha   90.00
_cell.angle_beta   90.00
_cell.angle_gamma   90.00
#
_symmetry.space_group_name_H-M   'P 1'
#
loop_
_entity.id
_entity.type
_entity.pdbx_description
1 polymer ?
#
loop_
_entity_poly.entity_id
_entity_poly.type
_entity_poly.pdbx_seq_one_letter_code
_entity_poly.pdbx_strand_id
1 'polypeptide(L)'
;RLEMVFVMDPQKDYAVISCSINGQGNSVVSRQYSDYQLISGNWVPTIILMERYEADSNKLLAYDLWNITTIDVNVPEADSFDVSYEDDALIEYRSYLTDEPVMYRYSDIVDTDLLLAERLAFAASEGTQPQNCATISLKYVVSQLGKDVTDSQLAQLVTEPNNNTSLYEMKQFAQDLGLFCRAVKTDIQTLRDLDGCQIILHIPSENHFVVLAGIDNEYVRTIDLASNQFYYRTDLAFFGMDWTEGTALLISNQSIELQGNFTE
;
A
#
# COMPACT_ATOMS: atom_id res chain seq x y z
N ARG A 1 26.49 9.54 11.76
CA ARG A 1 26.18 8.46 12.73
C ARG A 1 25.10 9.00 13.64
N LEU A 2 23.99 8.28 13.78
CA LEU A 2 22.93 8.68 14.70
C LEU A 2 23.37 8.34 16.13
N GLU A 3 23.34 9.34 17.00
CA GLU A 3 23.66 9.23 18.42
C GLU A 3 22.42 9.69 19.21
N MET A 4 22.04 8.89 20.19
CA MET A 4 20.91 9.18 21.08
C MET A 4 21.42 9.15 22.52
N VAL A 5 21.13 10.21 23.27
CA VAL A 5 21.48 10.34 24.69
C VAL A 5 20.18 10.46 25.47
N PHE A 6 20.07 9.69 26.54
CA PHE A 6 18.91 9.67 27.43
C PHE A 6 19.35 10.02 28.85
N VAL A 7 18.57 10.86 29.52
CA VAL A 7 18.69 11.10 30.96
C VAL A 7 17.47 10.47 31.62
N MET A 8 17.70 9.64 32.64
CA MET A 8 16.67 8.85 33.31
C MET A 8 16.62 9.19 34.80
N ASP A 9 15.42 9.15 35.38
CA ASP A 9 15.20 9.38 36.81
C ASP A 9 15.08 8.04 37.57
N PRO A 10 16.08 7.63 38.36
CA PRO A 10 16.04 6.35 39.09
C PRO A 10 14.94 6.30 40.16
N GLN A 11 14.40 7.44 40.58
CA GLN A 11 13.28 7.48 41.53
C GLN A 11 11.92 7.20 40.87
N LYS A 12 11.87 7.25 39.54
CA LYS A 12 10.67 7.00 38.73
C LYS A 12 10.84 5.78 37.83
N ASP A 13 11.43 4.72 38.38
CA ASP A 13 11.70 3.48 37.64
C ASP A 13 12.46 3.73 36.33
N TYR A 14 13.46 4.62 36.38
CA TYR A 14 14.27 5.03 35.24
C TYR A 14 13.46 5.68 34.09
N ALA A 15 12.33 6.33 34.38
CA ALA A 15 11.61 7.13 33.40
C ALA A 15 12.51 8.21 32.76
N VAL A 16 12.39 8.37 31.44
CA VAL A 16 13.25 9.27 30.63
C VAL A 16 12.87 10.72 30.84
N ILE A 17 13.66 11.52 31.55
CA ILE A 17 13.39 12.96 31.75
C ILE A 17 13.87 13.85 30.61
N SER A 18 14.85 13.39 29.83
CA SER A 18 15.22 14.04 28.58
C SER A 18 15.86 13.08 27.59
N CYS A 19 15.75 13.41 26.30
CA CYS A 19 16.37 12.69 25.21
C CYS A 19 16.92 13.70 24.19
N SER A 20 18.16 13.52 23.74
CA SER A 20 18.72 14.27 22.61
C SER A 20 19.16 13.32 21.50
N ILE A 21 18.79 13.64 20.27
CA ILE A 21 19.13 12.88 19.07
C ILE A 21 19.97 13.77 18.16
N ASN A 22 21.21 13.34 17.92
CA ASN A 22 22.15 13.93 16.98
C ASN A 22 22.30 12.99 15.79
N GLY A 23 21.97 13.41 14.57
CA GLY A 23 22.25 12.51 13.43
C GLY A 23 21.53 12.75 12.12
N GLN A 24 20.59 13.69 12.03
CA GLN A 24 19.93 14.05 10.79
C GLN A 24 20.31 15.47 10.36
N GLY A 25 21.23 15.58 9.40
CA GLY A 25 21.70 16.86 8.86
C GLY A 25 22.40 17.74 9.91
N ASN A 26 22.33 19.06 9.74
CA ASN A 26 22.86 20.06 10.69
C ASN A 26 21.84 20.38 11.81
N SER A 27 21.18 19.36 12.37
CA SER A 27 20.14 19.57 13.38
C SER A 27 20.24 18.62 14.56
N VAL A 28 19.85 19.13 15.73
CA VAL A 28 19.74 18.42 17.00
C VAL A 28 18.30 18.47 17.45
N VAL A 29 17.72 17.33 17.80
CA VAL A 29 16.38 17.28 18.41
C VAL A 29 16.54 16.98 19.90
N SER A 30 15.99 17.85 20.73
CA SER A 30 15.91 17.72 22.18
C SER A 30 14.46 17.48 22.59
N ARG A 31 14.23 16.55 23.52
CA ARG A 31 12.95 16.30 24.15
C ARG A 31 13.12 16.36 25.66
N GLN A 32 12.23 17.07 26.34
CA GLN A 32 12.15 17.12 27.80
C GLN A 32 10.79 16.62 28.24
N TYR A 33 10.78 15.80 29.29
CA TYR A 33 9.60 15.16 29.83
C TYR A 33 9.46 15.57 31.29
N SER A 34 8.30 16.07 31.67
CA SER A 34 8.07 16.62 33.01
C SER A 34 6.64 16.39 33.49
N ASP A 35 6.39 16.78 34.73
CA ASP A 35 5.10 16.61 35.43
C ASP A 35 4.58 15.16 35.43
N TYR A 36 5.48 14.24 35.79
CA TYR A 36 5.17 12.82 35.82
C TYR A 36 4.04 12.46 36.78
N GLN A 37 3.12 11.62 36.29
CA GLN A 37 2.06 11.02 37.07
C GLN A 37 2.18 9.49 37.04
N LEU A 38 1.87 8.85 38.17
CA LEU A 38 1.83 7.38 38.26
C LEU A 38 0.45 6.90 37.82
N ILE A 39 0.37 6.28 36.64
CA ILE A 39 -0.88 5.88 36.00
C ILE A 39 -0.81 4.39 35.67
N SER A 40 -1.72 3.60 36.27
CA SER A 40 -1.72 2.13 36.17
C SER A 40 -0.35 1.48 36.42
N GLY A 41 0.40 2.03 37.37
CA GLY A 41 1.74 1.55 37.74
C GLY A 41 2.89 2.05 36.86
N ASN A 42 2.62 2.85 35.82
CA ASN A 42 3.63 3.41 34.93
C ASN A 42 3.82 4.91 35.18
N TRP A 43 5.06 5.40 35.16
CA TRP A 43 5.36 6.82 35.22
C TRP A 43 5.18 7.46 33.84
N VAL A 44 4.14 8.27 33.68
CA VAL A 44 3.81 8.93 32.40
C VAL A 44 4.05 10.44 32.53
N PRO A 45 4.83 11.07 31.64
CA PRO A 45 4.97 12.53 31.64
C PRO A 45 3.71 13.17 31.06
N THR A 46 3.18 14.20 31.72
CA THR A 46 2.05 14.97 31.20
C THR A 46 2.49 16.20 30.41
N ILE A 47 3.75 16.61 30.54
CA ILE A 47 4.33 17.72 29.76
C ILE A 47 5.50 17.21 28.94
N ILE A 48 5.43 17.40 27.62
CA ILE A 48 6.49 17.03 26.68
C ILE A 48 6.87 18.28 25.88
N LEU A 49 8.11 18.75 26.05
CA LEU A 49 8.68 19.81 25.23
C LEU A 49 9.60 19.18 24.20
N MET A 50 9.37 19.48 22.93
CA MET A 50 10.21 19.05 21.82
C MET A 50 10.80 20.28 21.15
N GLU A 51 12.11 20.29 20.95
CA GLU A 51 12.82 21.41 20.35
C GLU A 51 13.80 20.88 19.31
N ARG A 52 13.89 21.58 18.18
CA ARG A 52 14.89 21.31 17.15
C ARG A 52 15.79 22.50 17.01
N TYR A 53 17.09 22.27 17.11
CA TYR A 53 18.14 23.28 17.00
C TYR A 53 19.00 23.02 15.76
N GLU A 54 19.57 24.08 15.20
CA GLU A 54 20.71 23.98 14.28
C GLU A 54 21.97 23.64 15.07
N ALA A 55 22.71 22.61 14.66
CA ALA A 55 23.75 22.03 15.51
C ALA A 55 24.95 22.97 15.73
N ASP A 56 25.33 23.74 14.70
CA ASP A 56 26.51 24.63 14.77
C ASP A 56 26.24 25.93 15.54
N SER A 57 25.06 26.52 15.35
CA SER A 57 24.73 27.85 15.89
C SER A 57 23.89 27.79 17.16
N ASN A 58 23.37 26.61 17.52
CA ASN A 58 22.37 26.40 18.57
C ASN A 58 21.11 27.27 18.38
N LYS A 59 20.81 27.66 17.13
CA LYS A 59 19.58 28.40 16.80
C LYS A 59 18.37 27.48 16.88
N LEU A 60 17.35 27.87 17.62
CA LEU A 60 16.06 27.16 17.62
C LEU A 60 15.40 27.26 16.23
N LEU A 61 15.12 26.10 15.64
CA LEU A 61 14.49 25.94 14.32
C LEU A 61 12.99 25.64 14.42
N ALA A 62 12.59 24.88 15.44
CA ALA A 62 11.20 24.53 15.70
C ALA A 62 11.03 24.12 17.16
N TYR A 63 9.83 24.30 17.71
CA TYR A 63 9.44 23.72 18.99
C TYR A 63 7.98 23.28 18.98
N ASP A 64 7.65 22.35 19.84
CA ASP A 64 6.30 21.89 20.13
C ASP A 64 6.19 21.58 21.62
N LEU A 65 5.02 21.85 22.22
CA LEU A 65 4.75 21.65 23.64
C LEU A 65 3.43 20.91 23.80
N TRP A 66 3.51 19.68 24.29
CA TRP A 66 2.35 18.88 24.59
C TRP A 66 2.02 19.00 26.08
N ASN A 67 0.78 19.33 26.38
CA ASN A 67 0.21 19.33 27.71
C ASN A 67 -0.95 18.33 27.76
N ILE A 68 -0.68 17.16 28.32
CA ILE A 68 -1.62 16.05 28.44
C ILE A 68 -2.46 16.28 29.69
N THR A 69 -3.72 16.65 29.49
CA THR A 69 -4.63 17.02 30.58
C THR A 69 -5.36 15.82 31.19
N THR A 70 -5.48 14.73 30.44
CA THR A 70 -6.18 13.51 30.85
C THR A 70 -5.52 12.30 30.20
N ILE A 71 -5.48 11.19 30.93
CA ILE A 71 -4.98 9.90 30.46
C ILE A 71 -6.02 8.85 30.85
N ASP A 72 -6.57 8.18 29.84
CA ASP A 72 -7.40 7.00 30.03
C ASP A 72 -6.54 5.74 29.86
N VAL A 73 -6.68 4.82 30.81
CA VAL A 73 -5.92 3.55 30.86
C VAL A 73 -6.72 2.38 30.31
N ASN A 74 -8.00 2.60 30.01
CA ASN A 74 -8.81 1.60 29.35
C ASN A 74 -8.32 1.49 27.91
N VAL A 75 -8.10 0.26 27.47
CA VAL A 75 -7.90 -0.01 26.04
C VAL A 75 -9.19 0.43 25.35
N PRO A 76 -9.12 1.42 24.45
CA PRO A 76 -10.32 1.87 23.74
C PRO A 76 -10.91 0.67 22.99
N GLU A 77 -12.25 0.57 22.95
CA GLU A 77 -12.91 -0.49 22.18
C GLU A 77 -12.46 -0.40 20.71
N ALA A 78 -12.36 -1.52 20.00
CA ALA A 78 -11.80 -1.53 18.65
C ALA A 78 -12.57 -0.60 17.68
N ASP A 79 -13.85 -0.35 17.96
CA ASP A 79 -14.75 0.54 17.25
C ASP A 79 -14.77 1.99 17.80
N SER A 80 -14.06 2.27 18.90
CA SER A 80 -13.94 3.63 19.44
C SER A 80 -13.00 4.54 18.65
N PHE A 81 -12.21 3.95 17.75
CA PHE A 81 -11.42 4.66 16.74
C PHE A 81 -12.05 4.44 15.37
N ASP A 82 -13.03 5.28 15.04
CA ASP A 82 -13.49 5.43 13.67
C ASP A 82 -12.74 6.61 13.03
N VAL A 83 -11.93 6.30 12.02
CA VAL A 83 -11.26 7.31 11.20
C VAL A 83 -11.90 7.27 9.84
N SER A 84 -12.86 8.17 9.62
CA SER A 84 -13.39 8.38 8.27
C SER A 84 -12.31 9.04 7.42
N TYR A 85 -11.98 8.42 6.30
CA TYR A 85 -11.04 8.96 5.33
C TYR A 85 -11.80 9.74 4.25
N GLU A 86 -11.20 10.82 3.77
CA GLU A 86 -11.66 11.45 2.54
C GLU A 86 -11.25 10.57 1.35
N ASP A 87 -12.07 10.52 0.30
CA ASP A 87 -11.69 9.87 -0.96
C ASP A 87 -10.33 10.39 -1.43
N ASP A 88 -9.49 9.49 -1.94
CA ASP A 88 -8.09 9.72 -2.31
C ASP A 88 -7.12 10.09 -1.16
N ALA A 89 -7.53 10.03 0.11
CA ALA A 89 -6.60 10.17 1.24
C ALA A 89 -5.48 9.12 1.16
N LEU A 90 -4.22 9.55 1.29
CA LEU A 90 -3.07 8.63 1.30
C LEU A 90 -2.93 8.03 2.70
N ILE A 91 -3.01 6.70 2.76
CA ILE A 91 -2.86 5.92 3.98
C ILE A 91 -1.49 5.23 3.96
N GLU A 92 -0.75 5.32 5.06
CA GLU A 92 0.47 4.56 5.33
C GLU A 92 0.17 3.55 6.44
N TYR A 93 0.29 2.26 6.14
CA TYR A 93 0.05 1.17 7.08
C TYR A 93 1.34 0.41 7.37
N ARG A 94 1.70 0.29 8.65
CA ARG A 94 2.88 -0.46 9.12
C ARG A 94 2.47 -1.82 9.62
N SER A 95 2.99 -2.87 8.99
CA SER A 95 2.82 -4.27 9.37
C SER A 95 4.15 -4.89 9.77
N TYR A 96 4.11 -5.98 10.53
CA TYR A 96 5.28 -6.84 10.76
C TYR A 96 5.52 -7.84 9.60
N LEU A 97 4.57 -7.90 8.64
CA LEU A 97 4.65 -8.78 7.47
C LEU A 97 5.44 -8.16 6.31
N THR A 98 5.70 -6.86 6.35
CA THR A 98 6.43 -6.12 5.31
C THR A 98 7.58 -5.34 5.94
N ASP A 99 8.72 -5.27 5.26
CA ASP A 99 9.90 -4.53 5.74
C ASP A 99 9.67 -3.00 5.72
N GLU A 100 8.87 -2.54 4.76
CA GLU A 100 8.48 -1.15 4.59
C GLU A 100 6.96 -0.99 4.77
N PRO A 101 6.48 0.23 5.07
CA PRO A 101 5.05 0.49 5.13
C PRO A 101 4.38 0.23 3.77
N VAL A 102 3.17 -0.32 3.81
CA VAL A 102 2.30 -0.38 2.63
C VAL A 102 1.46 0.89 2.55
N MET A 103 1.24 1.38 1.34
CA MET A 103 0.58 2.64 1.05
C MET A 103 -0.54 2.44 0.05
N TYR A 104 -1.66 3.14 0.27
CA TYR A 104 -2.78 3.14 -0.65
C TYR A 104 -3.56 4.45 -0.56
N ARG A 105 -4.31 4.77 -1.62
CA ARG A 105 -5.32 5.83 -1.58
C ARG A 105 -6.64 5.24 -1.15
N TYR A 106 -7.27 5.79 -0.12
CA TYR A 106 -8.61 5.39 0.26
C TYR A 106 -9.60 5.67 -0.89
N SER A 107 -10.62 4.82 -1.03
CA SER A 107 -11.71 5.05 -1.97
C SER A 107 -13.04 4.52 -1.46
N ASP A 108 -14.11 5.28 -1.70
CA ASP A 108 -15.48 4.87 -1.33
C ASP A 108 -16.08 3.83 -2.30
N ILE A 109 -15.43 3.59 -3.44
CA ILE A 109 -15.94 2.72 -4.51
C ILE A 109 -15.23 1.37 -4.51
N VAL A 110 -13.93 1.36 -4.20
CA VAL A 110 -13.11 0.15 -4.15
C VAL A 110 -12.93 -0.24 -2.69
N ASP A 111 -13.16 -1.52 -2.37
CA ASP A 111 -12.95 -2.05 -1.02
C ASP A 111 -11.45 -2.08 -0.68
N THR A 112 -10.94 -0.97 -0.12
CA THR A 112 -9.51 -0.84 0.20
C THR A 112 -9.09 -1.70 1.38
N ASP A 113 -10.03 -2.11 2.24
CA ASP A 113 -9.74 -3.03 3.34
C ASP A 113 -9.48 -4.44 2.80
N LEU A 114 -10.27 -4.88 1.82
CA LEU A 114 -10.01 -6.12 1.08
C LEU A 114 -8.65 -6.05 0.37
N LEU A 115 -8.34 -4.94 -0.31
CA LEU A 115 -7.04 -4.78 -0.97
C LEU A 115 -5.87 -4.84 0.01
N LEU A 116 -5.99 -4.20 1.18
CA LEU A 116 -4.98 -4.27 2.23
C LEU A 116 -4.82 -5.71 2.72
N ALA A 117 -5.92 -6.43 2.96
CA ALA A 117 -5.88 -7.84 3.36
C ALA A 117 -5.18 -8.72 2.31
N GLU A 118 -5.50 -8.57 1.02
CA GLU A 118 -4.85 -9.30 -0.07
C GLU A 118 -3.36 -8.96 -0.19
N ARG A 119 -2.98 -7.68 -0.05
CA ARG A 119 -1.58 -7.23 -0.06
C ARG A 119 -0.79 -7.86 1.09
N LEU A 120 -1.36 -7.90 2.29
CA LEU A 120 -0.73 -8.49 3.47
C LEU A 120 -0.66 -10.02 3.37
N ALA A 121 -1.67 -10.67 2.82
CA ALA A 121 -1.65 -12.10 2.54
C ALA A 121 -0.55 -12.46 1.53
N PHE A 122 -0.40 -11.66 0.46
CA PHE A 122 0.67 -11.83 -0.52
C PHE A 122 2.06 -11.68 0.09
N ALA A 123 2.27 -10.69 0.97
CA ALA A 123 3.52 -10.55 1.72
C ALA A 123 3.78 -11.76 2.63
N ALA A 124 2.76 -12.23 3.35
CA ALA A 124 2.90 -13.35 4.28
C ALA A 124 3.30 -14.67 3.59
N SER A 125 2.97 -14.84 2.30
CA SER A 125 3.32 -16.03 1.51
C SER A 125 4.68 -15.92 0.81
N GLU A 126 5.37 -14.79 0.88
CA GLU A 126 6.69 -14.62 0.26
C GLU A 126 7.70 -15.65 0.80
N GLY A 127 8.45 -16.28 -0.11
CA GLY A 127 9.41 -17.33 0.23
C GLY A 127 8.81 -18.70 0.57
N THR A 128 7.47 -18.81 0.69
CA THR A 128 6.80 -20.10 0.95
C THR A 128 6.37 -20.80 -0.34
N GLN A 129 5.93 -20.04 -1.34
CA GLN A 129 5.51 -20.56 -2.64
C GLN A 129 5.86 -19.59 -3.78
N PRO A 130 6.07 -20.08 -5.02
CA PRO A 130 6.27 -19.21 -6.18
C PRO A 130 5.07 -18.28 -6.40
N GLN A 131 5.34 -16.99 -6.48
CA GLN A 131 4.33 -15.95 -6.74
C GLN A 131 4.99 -14.72 -7.38
N ASN A 132 4.20 -13.95 -8.11
CA ASN A 132 4.62 -12.70 -8.78
C ASN A 132 3.40 -11.78 -9.03
N CYS A 133 3.66 -10.59 -9.61
CA CYS A 133 2.64 -9.58 -9.92
C CYS A 133 1.49 -10.09 -10.80
N ALA A 134 1.78 -10.98 -11.76
CA ALA A 134 0.77 -11.61 -12.61
C ALA A 134 -0.16 -12.51 -11.79
N THR A 135 0.40 -13.37 -10.93
CA THR A 135 -0.41 -14.31 -10.12
C THR A 135 -1.32 -13.60 -9.13
N ILE A 136 -0.84 -12.55 -8.44
CA ILE A 136 -1.67 -11.82 -7.48
C ILE A 136 -2.71 -10.92 -8.17
N SER A 137 -2.36 -10.30 -9.30
CA SER A 137 -3.33 -9.57 -10.13
C SER A 137 -4.44 -10.50 -10.64
N LEU A 138 -4.06 -11.70 -11.08
CA LEU A 138 -5.00 -12.70 -11.55
C LEU A 138 -5.89 -13.21 -10.41
N LYS A 139 -5.31 -13.53 -9.24
CA LYS A 139 -6.06 -13.94 -8.04
C LYS A 139 -7.13 -12.92 -7.68
N TYR A 140 -6.73 -11.64 -7.60
CA TYR A 140 -7.65 -10.55 -7.31
C TYR A 140 -8.77 -10.50 -8.36
N VAL A 141 -8.45 -10.43 -9.65
CA VAL A 141 -9.45 -10.31 -10.72
C VAL A 141 -10.43 -11.49 -10.74
N VAL A 142 -9.95 -12.73 -10.63
CA VAL A 142 -10.85 -13.89 -10.68
C VAL A 142 -11.73 -13.99 -9.43
N SER A 143 -11.23 -13.54 -8.27
CA SER A 143 -12.03 -13.44 -7.04
C SER A 143 -13.17 -12.43 -7.17
N GLN A 144 -12.92 -11.27 -7.80
CA GLN A 144 -13.95 -10.27 -8.11
C GLN A 144 -15.03 -10.81 -9.06
N LEU A 145 -14.68 -11.81 -9.86
CA LEU A 145 -15.62 -12.52 -10.75
C LEU A 145 -16.26 -13.75 -10.08
N GLY A 146 -16.07 -13.94 -8.78
CA GLY A 146 -16.68 -15.02 -7.99
C GLY A 146 -16.00 -16.38 -8.17
N LYS A 147 -14.73 -16.39 -8.59
CA LYS A 147 -13.91 -17.61 -8.67
C LYS A 147 -12.94 -17.65 -7.49
N ASP A 148 -13.03 -18.72 -6.71
CA ASP A 148 -12.07 -18.98 -5.65
C ASP A 148 -10.89 -19.79 -6.20
N VAL A 149 -9.67 -19.31 -5.97
CA VAL A 149 -8.44 -19.89 -6.47
C VAL A 149 -7.40 -19.91 -5.36
N THR A 150 -6.80 -21.08 -5.16
CA THR A 150 -5.73 -21.26 -4.17
C THR A 150 -4.39 -20.78 -4.71
N ASP A 151 -3.52 -20.32 -3.81
CA ASP A 151 -2.17 -19.90 -4.22
C ASP A 151 -1.36 -21.04 -4.83
N SER A 152 -1.58 -22.28 -4.39
CA SER A 152 -0.91 -23.46 -4.97
C SER A 152 -1.32 -23.71 -6.43
N GLN A 153 -2.52 -23.32 -6.85
CA GLN A 153 -2.92 -23.38 -8.26
C GLN A 153 -2.22 -22.28 -9.07
N LEU A 154 -2.10 -21.07 -8.50
CA LEU A 154 -1.45 -19.94 -9.16
C LEU A 154 0.07 -20.11 -9.27
N ALA A 155 0.70 -20.73 -8.27
CA ALA A 155 2.13 -21.04 -8.28
C ALA A 155 2.55 -21.90 -9.49
N GLN A 156 1.63 -22.68 -10.06
CA GLN A 156 1.89 -23.47 -11.28
C GLN A 156 2.08 -22.60 -12.53
N LEU A 157 1.66 -21.34 -12.49
CA LEU A 157 1.85 -20.36 -13.57
C LEU A 157 3.22 -19.68 -13.50
N VAL A 158 3.96 -19.86 -12.41
CA VAL A 158 5.27 -19.23 -12.22
C VAL A 158 6.34 -20.13 -12.81
N THR A 159 7.01 -19.63 -13.85
CA THR A 159 8.02 -20.38 -14.60
C THR A 159 9.42 -20.16 -14.03
N GLU A 160 10.10 -21.27 -13.73
CA GLU A 160 11.53 -21.29 -13.38
C GLU A 160 12.39 -21.16 -14.65
N PRO A 161 13.58 -20.53 -14.59
CA PRO A 161 14.23 -19.96 -13.40
C PRO A 161 13.89 -18.48 -13.15
N ASN A 162 13.08 -17.86 -14.00
CA ASN A 162 12.91 -16.40 -14.03
C ASN A 162 11.78 -15.89 -13.14
N ASN A 163 11.03 -16.78 -12.47
CA ASN A 163 9.84 -16.47 -11.69
C ASN A 163 8.79 -15.64 -12.43
N ASN A 164 8.70 -15.85 -13.75
CA ASN A 164 7.82 -15.09 -14.63
C ASN A 164 6.53 -15.85 -14.92
N THR A 165 5.48 -15.10 -15.21
CA THR A 165 4.22 -15.63 -15.74
C THR A 165 3.85 -14.81 -16.97
N SER A 166 3.49 -15.50 -18.05
CA SER A 166 3.11 -14.85 -19.30
C SER A 166 1.62 -14.49 -19.34
N LEU A 167 1.28 -13.48 -20.13
CA LEU A 167 -0.11 -13.12 -20.42
C LEU A 167 -0.91 -14.30 -21.00
N TYR A 168 -0.24 -15.15 -21.77
CA TYR A 168 -0.83 -16.36 -22.35
C TYR A 168 -1.23 -17.37 -21.27
N GLU A 169 -0.36 -17.64 -20.30
CA GLU A 169 -0.65 -18.54 -19.17
C GLU A 169 -1.78 -17.99 -18.30
N MET A 170 -1.79 -16.68 -18.01
CA MET A 170 -2.89 -16.04 -17.28
C MET A 170 -4.22 -16.19 -18.02
N LYS A 171 -4.23 -15.94 -19.34
CA LYS A 171 -5.42 -16.09 -20.19
C LYS A 171 -5.91 -17.53 -20.17
N GLN A 172 -5.03 -18.51 -20.37
CA GLN A 172 -5.40 -19.93 -20.39
C GLN A 172 -5.97 -20.36 -19.04
N PHE A 173 -5.32 -19.98 -17.94
CA PHE A 173 -5.78 -20.28 -16.59
C PHE A 173 -7.19 -19.72 -16.32
N ALA A 174 -7.43 -18.46 -16.65
CA ALA A 174 -8.74 -17.84 -16.48
C ALA A 174 -9.81 -18.51 -17.37
N GLN A 175 -9.47 -18.90 -18.60
CA GLN A 175 -10.36 -19.65 -19.49
C GLN A 175 -10.72 -21.03 -18.93
N ASP A 176 -9.76 -21.73 -18.30
CA ASP A 176 -9.99 -23.02 -17.66
C ASP A 176 -10.92 -22.92 -16.43
N LEU A 177 -11.02 -21.73 -15.82
CA LEU A 177 -12.03 -21.41 -14.78
C LEU A 177 -13.42 -21.08 -15.35
N GLY A 178 -13.57 -21.15 -16.67
CA GLY A 178 -14.81 -20.84 -17.39
C GLY A 178 -15.07 -19.35 -17.59
N LEU A 179 -14.02 -18.51 -17.51
CA LEU A 179 -14.12 -17.07 -17.78
C LEU A 179 -13.87 -16.76 -19.25
N PHE A 180 -14.53 -15.73 -19.77
CA PHE A 180 -14.26 -15.20 -21.09
C PHE A 180 -13.05 -14.29 -21.02
N CYS A 181 -12.06 -14.55 -21.87
CA CYS A 181 -10.79 -13.82 -21.86
C CYS A 181 -10.39 -13.34 -23.26
N ARG A 182 -9.87 -12.11 -23.32
CA ARG A 182 -9.29 -11.50 -24.53
C ARG A 182 -7.99 -10.79 -24.15
N ALA A 183 -6.88 -11.23 -24.74
CA ALA A 183 -5.64 -10.45 -24.72
C ALA A 183 -5.70 -9.52 -25.93
N VAL A 184 -5.49 -8.22 -25.70
CA VAL A 184 -5.66 -7.19 -26.71
C VAL A 184 -4.54 -6.17 -26.63
N LYS A 185 -4.28 -5.50 -27.75
CA LYS A 185 -3.63 -4.20 -27.79
C LYS A 185 -4.67 -3.12 -28.08
N THR A 186 -4.69 -2.08 -27.26
CA THR A 186 -5.69 -1.01 -27.31
C THR A 186 -5.14 0.29 -26.69
N ASP A 187 -5.98 1.32 -26.63
CA ASP A 187 -5.66 2.61 -26.01
C ASP A 187 -6.50 2.86 -24.75
N ILE A 188 -6.03 3.79 -23.89
CA ILE A 188 -6.66 4.06 -22.60
C ILE A 188 -8.08 4.61 -22.76
N GLN A 189 -8.35 5.30 -23.87
CA GLN A 189 -9.67 5.85 -24.16
C GLN A 189 -10.67 4.73 -24.46
N THR A 190 -10.24 3.72 -25.21
CA THR A 190 -11.04 2.52 -25.49
C THR A 190 -11.31 1.72 -24.22
N LEU A 191 -10.33 1.60 -23.31
CA LEU A 191 -10.54 0.92 -22.02
C LEU A 191 -11.50 1.67 -21.10
N ARG A 192 -11.54 3.00 -21.14
CA ARG A 192 -12.46 3.82 -20.32
C ARG A 192 -13.92 3.49 -20.60
N ASP A 193 -14.23 3.23 -21.87
CA ASP A 193 -15.61 2.98 -22.32
C ASP A 193 -16.00 1.50 -22.22
N LEU A 194 -15.10 0.63 -21.73
CA LEU A 194 -15.33 -0.80 -21.58
C LEU A 194 -16.00 -1.10 -20.24
N ASP A 195 -17.16 -1.77 -20.28
CA ASP A 195 -17.89 -2.21 -19.09
C ASP A 195 -18.00 -3.75 -19.03
N GLY A 196 -18.32 -4.28 -17.84
CA GLY A 196 -18.56 -5.71 -17.62
C GLY A 196 -17.31 -6.59 -17.69
N CYS A 197 -16.12 -6.00 -17.67
CA CYS A 197 -14.85 -6.72 -17.70
C CYS A 197 -13.93 -6.24 -16.57
N GLN A 198 -13.16 -7.18 -16.02
CA GLN A 198 -11.96 -6.90 -15.25
C GLN A 198 -10.77 -6.83 -16.19
N ILE A 199 -9.80 -5.95 -15.90
CA ILE A 199 -8.73 -5.62 -16.83
C ILE A 199 -7.39 -5.70 -16.10
N ILE A 200 -6.48 -6.52 -16.62
CA ILE A 200 -5.07 -6.57 -16.20
C ILE A 200 -4.22 -5.93 -17.28
N LEU A 201 -3.42 -4.93 -16.91
CA LEU A 201 -2.51 -4.22 -17.79
C LEU A 201 -1.11 -4.82 -17.69
N HIS A 202 -0.43 -4.94 -18.83
CA HIS A 202 1.00 -5.25 -18.87
C HIS A 202 1.80 -3.97 -19.04
N ILE A 203 2.68 -3.67 -18.09
CA ILE A 203 3.59 -2.53 -18.11
C ILE A 203 4.95 -3.01 -18.65
N PRO A 204 5.31 -2.69 -19.92
CA PRO A 204 6.42 -3.36 -20.60
C PRO A 204 7.81 -3.01 -20.04
N SER A 205 8.00 -1.78 -19.57
CA SER A 205 9.29 -1.28 -19.06
C SER A 205 9.84 -2.13 -17.90
N GLU A 206 8.94 -2.67 -17.09
CA GLU A 206 9.25 -3.44 -15.88
C GLU A 206 8.87 -4.92 -16.03
N ASN A 207 8.29 -5.31 -17.18
CA ASN A 207 7.62 -6.59 -17.37
C ASN A 207 6.66 -6.90 -16.21
N HIS A 208 5.82 -5.92 -15.87
CA HIS A 208 5.00 -5.92 -14.67
C HIS A 208 3.51 -6.00 -15.02
N PHE A 209 2.69 -6.52 -14.11
CA PHE A 209 1.25 -6.64 -14.29
C PHE A 209 0.51 -5.95 -13.14
N VAL A 210 -0.45 -5.13 -13.50
CA VAL A 210 -1.31 -4.38 -12.56
C VAL A 210 -2.77 -4.48 -12.98
N VAL A 211 -3.69 -4.35 -12.05
CA VAL A 211 -5.13 -4.35 -12.33
C VAL A 211 -5.59 -2.91 -12.55
N LEU A 212 -6.37 -2.67 -13.59
CA LEU A 212 -7.00 -1.38 -13.83
C LEU A 212 -8.28 -1.29 -12.99
N ALA A 213 -8.29 -0.39 -12.01
CA ALA A 213 -9.43 -0.20 -11.12
C ALA A 213 -10.46 0.80 -11.69
N GLY A 214 -10.00 1.78 -12.47
CA GLY A 214 -10.88 2.75 -13.09
C GLY A 214 -10.12 3.85 -13.82
N ILE A 215 -10.83 4.58 -14.68
CA ILE A 215 -10.31 5.72 -15.42
C ILE A 215 -11.32 6.85 -15.29
N ASP A 216 -10.89 8.02 -14.80
CA ASP A 216 -11.71 9.23 -14.80
C ASP A 216 -11.18 10.25 -15.82
N ASN A 217 -11.52 11.54 -15.66
CA ASN A 217 -11.09 12.59 -16.57
C ASN A 217 -9.63 13.01 -16.40
N GLU A 218 -9.03 12.75 -15.25
CA GLU A 218 -7.70 13.22 -14.87
C GLU A 218 -6.73 12.05 -14.63
N TYR A 219 -7.22 10.93 -14.12
CA TYR A 219 -6.40 9.85 -13.59
C TYR A 219 -6.80 8.46 -14.10
N VAL A 220 -5.80 7.59 -14.16
CA VAL A 220 -5.92 6.13 -14.21
C VAL A 220 -5.66 5.61 -12.80
N ARG A 221 -6.62 4.87 -12.23
CA ARG A 221 -6.46 4.18 -10.94
C ARG A 221 -6.04 2.73 -11.17
N THR A 222 -4.98 2.32 -10.49
CA THR A 222 -4.35 1.01 -10.65
C THR A 222 -4.15 0.33 -9.31
N ILE A 223 -4.36 -0.98 -9.29
CA ILE A 223 -4.09 -1.85 -8.16
C ILE A 223 -2.85 -2.70 -8.49
N ASP A 224 -1.83 -2.60 -7.65
CA ASP A 224 -0.57 -3.32 -7.73
C ASP A 224 -0.25 -3.99 -6.38
N LEU A 225 -0.87 -5.14 -6.14
CA LEU A 225 -0.71 -5.89 -4.90
C LEU A 225 0.71 -6.47 -4.69
N ALA A 226 1.59 -6.40 -5.70
CA ALA A 226 2.99 -6.78 -5.58
C ALA A 226 3.90 -5.60 -5.16
N SER A 227 3.37 -4.37 -5.12
CA SER A 227 4.09 -3.17 -4.68
C SER A 227 3.72 -2.76 -3.26
N ASN A 228 4.60 -2.00 -2.62
CA ASN A 228 4.26 -1.34 -1.34
C ASN A 228 3.23 -0.24 -1.54
N GLN A 229 3.24 0.44 -2.68
CA GLN A 229 2.16 1.37 -3.04
C GLN A 229 1.15 0.63 -3.93
N PHE A 230 0.17 -0.01 -3.31
CA PHE A 230 -0.64 -1.02 -3.99
C PHE A 230 -1.95 -0.50 -4.59
N TYR A 231 -2.39 0.70 -4.24
CA TYR A 231 -3.54 1.33 -4.90
C TYR A 231 -3.27 2.81 -5.04
N TYR A 232 -3.09 3.24 -6.29
CA TYR A 232 -2.62 4.56 -6.64
C TYR A 232 -3.28 5.08 -7.91
N ARG A 233 -3.06 6.37 -8.17
CA ARG A 233 -3.55 7.06 -9.34
C ARG A 233 -2.39 7.68 -10.10
N THR A 234 -2.40 7.54 -11.42
CA THR A 234 -1.44 8.17 -12.33
C THR A 234 -2.18 9.13 -13.23
N ASP A 235 -1.64 10.32 -13.43
CA ASP A 235 -2.23 11.31 -14.34
C ASP A 235 -2.26 10.74 -15.77
N LEU A 236 -3.39 10.89 -16.44
CA LEU A 236 -3.65 10.34 -17.76
C LEU A 236 -2.63 10.78 -18.81
N ALA A 237 -2.12 12.01 -18.72
CA ALA A 237 -1.11 12.53 -19.63
C ALA A 237 0.23 11.80 -19.50
N PHE A 238 0.48 11.16 -18.35
CA PHE A 238 1.71 10.43 -18.07
C PHE A 238 1.53 8.91 -18.17
N PHE A 239 0.34 8.38 -17.92
CA PHE A 239 0.12 6.94 -17.93
C PHE A 239 0.48 6.28 -19.28
N GLY A 240 0.19 6.96 -20.39
CA GLY A 240 0.55 6.47 -21.73
C GLY A 240 2.06 6.38 -22.00
N MET A 241 2.90 7.01 -21.17
CA MET A 241 4.36 6.91 -21.26
C MET A 241 4.88 5.59 -20.68
N ASP A 242 4.18 5.02 -19.69
CA ASP A 242 4.54 3.76 -19.05
C ASP A 242 3.85 2.58 -19.75
N TRP A 243 2.58 2.76 -20.17
CA TRP A 243 1.79 1.74 -20.86
C TRP A 243 1.86 1.87 -22.39
N THR A 244 3.08 1.87 -22.93
CA THR A 244 3.36 2.19 -24.35
C THR A 244 2.85 1.16 -25.36
N GLU A 245 2.79 -0.11 -24.99
CA GLU A 245 2.36 -1.17 -25.90
C GLU A 245 0.84 -1.32 -26.00
N GLY A 246 0.10 -0.74 -25.05
CA GLY A 246 -1.37 -0.86 -25.00
C GLY A 246 -1.85 -2.27 -24.68
N THR A 247 -1.00 -3.14 -24.14
CA THR A 247 -1.30 -4.55 -23.90
C THR A 247 -2.15 -4.72 -22.64
N ALA A 248 -3.33 -5.35 -22.79
CA ALA A 248 -4.26 -5.66 -21.70
C ALA A 248 -4.85 -7.08 -21.85
N LEU A 249 -5.17 -7.69 -20.71
CA LEU A 249 -6.00 -8.89 -20.61
C LEU A 249 -7.35 -8.52 -20.01
N LEU A 250 -8.40 -8.69 -20.83
CA LEU A 250 -9.79 -8.50 -20.46
C LEU A 250 -10.35 -9.84 -19.99
N ILE A 251 -11.01 -9.85 -18.82
CA ILE A 251 -11.56 -11.05 -18.19
C ILE A 251 -13.01 -10.76 -17.75
N SER A 252 -13.95 -11.63 -18.12
CA SER A 252 -15.37 -11.45 -17.79
C SER A 252 -16.10 -12.77 -17.52
N ASN A 253 -17.22 -12.68 -16.79
CA ASN A 253 -18.19 -13.77 -16.65
C ASN A 253 -19.12 -13.90 -17.87
N GLN A 254 -19.07 -12.95 -18.81
CA GLN A 254 -19.90 -12.91 -20.01
C GLN A 254 -19.03 -12.75 -21.26
N SER A 255 -19.62 -13.01 -22.44
CA SER A 255 -18.92 -12.83 -23.71
C SER A 255 -18.45 -11.38 -23.87
N ILE A 256 -17.17 -11.21 -24.19
CA ILE A 256 -16.57 -9.90 -24.41
C ILE A 256 -16.83 -9.46 -25.85
N GLU A 257 -17.64 -8.43 -26.03
CA GLU A 257 -17.86 -7.76 -27.31
C GLU A 257 -16.94 -6.55 -27.42
N LEU A 258 -16.01 -6.58 -28.38
CA LEU A 258 -15.03 -5.51 -28.58
C LEU A 258 -15.61 -4.47 -29.54
N GLN A 259 -15.79 -3.24 -29.06
CA GLN A 259 -16.14 -2.07 -29.87
C GLN A 259 -15.06 -1.00 -29.68
N GLY A 260 -14.43 -0.55 -30.77
CA GLY A 260 -13.33 0.43 -30.73
C GLY A 260 -12.02 -0.13 -31.26
N ASN A 261 -10.91 0.48 -30.85
CA ASN A 261 -9.57 0.17 -31.36
C ASN A 261 -8.96 -1.03 -30.61
N PHE A 262 -9.36 -2.24 -31.00
CA PHE A 262 -8.75 -3.46 -30.49
C PHE A 262 -8.00 -4.20 -31.59
N THR A 263 -6.84 -4.75 -31.23
CA THR A 263 -6.12 -5.75 -32.02
C THR A 263 -5.78 -6.94 -31.14
N GLU A 264 -5.98 -8.16 -31.66
CA GLU A 264 -5.64 -9.42 -30.97
C GLU A 264 -4.21 -9.89 -31.29
#